data_AF-A0A0B7HC73-F1
#
_entry.id   AF-A0A0B7HC73-F1
#
_cell.length_a   1.000
_cell.length_b   1.000
_cell.length_c   1.000
_cell.angle_alpha   90.00
_cell.angle_beta   90.00
_cell.angle_gamma   90.00
#
_symmetry.space_group_name_H-M   'P 1'
#
loop_
_entity.id
_entity.type
_entity.pdbx_description
1 polymer ?
#
loop_
_entity_poly.entity_id
_entity_poly.type
_entity_poly.pdbx_seq_one_letter_code
_entity_poly.pdbx_strand_id
1 'polypeptide(L)'
;MLPKALRVVINEERIIFSCFAKREGTLSSAIDNFIRVMVFFAFVYLILYVEKESVLELTNNKEFELNLIFQMDIYKLALALFFTFNALLYFLPIIRFIFSNGGYFVGTPTRLIHYKKGTIKTYVWELFTDEIKTDVDSGDIVFTLKTGNFQGSKQPIFVPDKIEIISAENVSKIERVARERIRSLSYSAR
;
A
#
# COMPACT_ATOMS: atom_id res chain seq x y z
N MET A 1 -17.88 -13.93 -12.85
CA MET A 1 -17.85 -13.59 -14.29
C MET A 1 -16.83 -12.48 -14.52
N LEU A 2 -15.99 -12.57 -15.56
CA LEU A 2 -14.98 -11.55 -15.85
C LEU A 2 -15.60 -10.30 -16.53
N PRO A 3 -15.10 -9.08 -16.25
CA PRO A 3 -15.54 -7.86 -16.92
C PRO A 3 -15.43 -7.94 -18.44
N LYS A 4 -16.36 -7.31 -19.18
CA LYS A 4 -16.35 -7.29 -20.66
C LYS A 4 -15.02 -6.75 -21.22
N ALA A 5 -14.53 -5.63 -20.67
CA ALA A 5 -13.26 -5.03 -21.09
C ALA A 5 -12.06 -5.99 -20.91
N LEU A 6 -12.04 -6.75 -19.81
CA LEU A 6 -10.99 -7.73 -19.56
C LEU A 6 -11.05 -8.90 -20.56
N ARG A 7 -12.25 -9.37 -20.92
CA ARG A 7 -12.41 -10.41 -21.96
C ARG A 7 -11.91 -9.97 -23.32
N VAL A 8 -12.14 -8.70 -23.70
CA VAL A 8 -11.61 -8.15 -24.96
C VAL A 8 -10.09 -8.18 -24.98
N VAL A 9 -9.41 -7.87 -23.86
CA VAL A 9 -7.94 -7.87 -23.81
C VAL A 9 -7.34 -9.27 -23.72
N ILE A 10 -7.99 -10.19 -23.00
CA ILE A 10 -7.61 -11.62 -23.03
C ILE A 10 -7.70 -12.17 -24.45
N ASN A 11 -8.64 -11.65 -25.25
CA ASN A 11 -8.88 -12.07 -26.62
C ASN A 11 -9.18 -13.59 -26.66
N GLU A 12 -8.53 -14.35 -27.54
CA GLU A 12 -8.66 -15.80 -27.67
C GLU A 12 -7.66 -16.59 -26.80
N GLU A 13 -6.89 -15.91 -25.93
CA GLU A 13 -5.93 -16.60 -25.06
C GLU A 13 -6.66 -17.46 -24.03
N ARG A 14 -6.21 -18.71 -23.88
CA ARG A 14 -6.72 -19.61 -22.83
C ARG A 14 -6.46 -19.01 -21.45
N ILE A 15 -7.48 -18.96 -20.60
CA ILE A 15 -7.33 -18.57 -19.20
C ILE A 15 -6.76 -19.76 -18.42
N ILE A 16 -5.56 -19.62 -17.85
CA ILE A 16 -4.93 -20.65 -17.01
C ILE A 16 -5.42 -20.49 -15.57
N PHE A 17 -5.47 -19.25 -15.08
CA PHE A 17 -6.12 -18.91 -13.82
C PHE A 17 -6.74 -17.52 -13.89
N SER A 18 -7.74 -17.30 -13.04
CA SER A 18 -8.30 -15.97 -12.78
C SER A 18 -8.58 -15.85 -11.29
N CYS A 19 -8.14 -14.75 -10.69
CA CYS A 19 -8.47 -14.43 -9.31
C CYS A 19 -8.84 -12.96 -9.17
N PHE A 20 -9.55 -12.65 -8.09
CA PHE A 20 -9.84 -11.27 -7.71
C PHE A 20 -9.03 -10.97 -6.44
N ALA A 21 -8.11 -10.02 -6.53
CA ALA A 21 -7.47 -9.45 -5.35
C ALA A 21 -8.50 -8.55 -4.68
N LYS A 22 -8.73 -8.72 -3.37
CA LYS A 22 -9.75 -7.94 -2.66
C LYS A 22 -9.25 -6.54 -2.31
N ARG A 23 -7.93 -6.36 -2.18
CA ARG A 23 -7.29 -5.12 -1.70
C ARG A 23 -6.09 -4.74 -2.57
N GLU A 24 -5.69 -3.47 -2.51
CA GLU A 24 -4.52 -2.93 -3.22
C GLU A 24 -3.22 -3.00 -2.41
N GLY A 25 -3.30 -3.11 -1.09
CA GLY A 25 -2.13 -3.20 -0.22
C GLY A 25 -2.33 -4.20 0.91
N THR A 26 -1.26 -4.46 1.65
CA THR A 26 -1.26 -5.38 2.79
C THR A 26 -1.85 -4.73 4.04
N LEU A 27 -2.49 -5.54 4.89
CA LEU A 27 -3.00 -5.07 6.18
C LEU A 27 -1.86 -4.54 7.08
N SER A 28 -0.67 -5.15 7.00
CA SER A 28 0.51 -4.71 7.74
C SER A 28 0.89 -3.27 7.42
N SER A 29 0.87 -2.87 6.14
CA SER A 29 1.15 -1.49 5.76
C SER A 29 0.11 -0.50 6.29
N ALA A 30 -1.17 -0.88 6.31
CA ALA A 30 -2.24 -0.06 6.88
C ALA A 30 -2.08 0.10 8.41
N ILE A 31 -1.72 -0.99 9.11
CA ILE A 31 -1.47 -0.98 10.56
C ILE A 31 -0.26 -0.10 10.89
N ASP A 32 0.86 -0.22 10.16
CA ASP A 32 2.05 0.60 10.39
C ASP A 32 1.74 2.09 10.26
N ASN A 33 1.02 2.48 9.20
CA ASN A 33 0.58 3.86 9.03
C ASN A 33 -0.36 4.32 10.15
N PHE A 34 -1.28 3.46 10.60
CA PHE A 34 -2.19 3.78 11.71
C PHE A 34 -1.44 4.04 13.02
N ILE A 35 -0.45 3.20 13.35
CA ILE A 35 0.40 3.39 14.54
C ILE A 35 1.13 4.74 14.46
N ARG A 36 1.70 5.09 13.30
CA ARG A 36 2.37 6.39 13.11
C ARG A 36 1.42 7.56 13.35
N VAL A 37 0.20 7.49 12.82
CA VAL A 37 -0.85 8.51 13.05
C VAL A 37 -1.14 8.67 14.54
N MET A 38 -1.30 7.57 15.28
CA MET A 38 -1.55 7.60 16.72
C MET A 38 -0.39 8.24 17.50
N VAL A 39 0.85 7.92 17.14
CA VAL A 39 2.05 8.54 17.76
C VAL A 39 2.06 10.05 17.54
N PHE A 40 1.79 10.51 16.31
CA PHE A 40 1.75 11.96 16.03
C PHE A 40 0.62 12.67 16.77
N PHE A 41 -0.57 12.06 16.84
CA PHE A 41 -1.66 12.61 17.66
C PHE A 41 -1.33 12.65 19.15
N ALA A 42 -0.59 11.67 19.68
CA ALA A 42 -0.13 11.69 21.06
C ALA A 42 0.79 12.88 21.35
N PHE A 43 1.67 13.24 20.41
CA PHE A 43 2.50 14.45 20.54
C PHE A 43 1.67 15.73 20.50
N VAL A 44 0.68 15.82 19.62
CA VAL A 44 -0.26 16.97 19.59
C VAL A 44 -1.01 17.06 20.91
N TYR A 45 -1.53 15.94 21.42
CA TYR A 45 -2.21 15.90 22.71
C TYR A 45 -1.30 16.33 23.86
N LEU A 46 -0.04 15.87 23.90
CA LEU A 46 0.93 16.27 24.92
C LEU A 46 1.17 17.79 24.91
N ILE A 47 1.36 18.39 23.72
CA ILE A 47 1.58 19.84 23.57
C ILE A 47 0.37 20.62 24.13
N LEU A 48 -0.85 20.20 23.78
CA LEU A 48 -2.08 20.85 24.25
C LEU A 48 -2.36 20.58 25.74
N TYR A 49 -1.98 19.42 26.25
CA TYR A 49 -2.16 19.04 27.65
C TYR A 49 -1.24 19.85 28.58
N VAL A 50 0.05 19.96 28.22
CA VAL A 50 1.02 20.83 28.94
C VAL A 50 0.52 22.27 28.98
N GLU A 51 -0.08 22.75 27.89
CA GLU A 51 -0.67 24.08 27.85
C GLU A 51 -1.85 24.20 28.83
N LYS A 52 -2.76 23.23 28.85
CA LYS A 52 -3.91 23.22 29.77
C LYS A 52 -3.48 23.28 31.24
N GLU A 53 -2.42 22.57 31.61
CA GLU A 53 -1.88 22.59 32.98
C GLU A 53 -1.26 23.96 33.32
N SER A 54 -0.48 24.54 32.40
CA SER A 54 0.10 25.88 32.56
C SER A 54 -0.96 27.01 32.62
N VAL A 55 -2.09 26.82 31.94
CA VAL A 55 -3.21 27.77 31.93
C VAL A 55 -4.08 27.61 33.18
N LEU A 56 -4.27 26.38 33.67
CA LEU A 56 -5.05 26.10 34.89
C LEU A 56 -4.37 26.68 36.15
N GLU A 57 -3.04 26.73 36.18
CA GLU A 57 -2.28 27.44 37.22
C GLU A 57 -2.45 28.97 37.13
N LEU A 58 -2.69 29.52 35.93
CA LEU A 58 -2.90 30.96 35.70
C LEU A 58 -4.35 31.43 35.95
N THR A 59 -5.35 30.56 35.73
CA THR A 59 -6.80 30.93 35.72
C THR A 59 -7.49 30.92 37.09
N ASN A 60 -6.74 30.79 38.19
CA ASN A 60 -7.25 31.21 39.51
C ASN A 60 -7.49 32.73 39.60
N ASN A 61 -7.08 33.50 38.59
CA ASN A 61 -7.55 34.86 38.35
C ASN A 61 -8.45 34.91 37.11
N LYS A 62 -9.62 35.54 37.29
CA LYS A 62 -10.75 35.61 36.36
C LYS A 62 -10.37 36.15 34.97
N GLU A 63 -10.80 35.42 33.94
CA GLU A 63 -11.58 35.83 32.75
C GLU A 63 -11.22 34.92 31.57
N PHE A 64 -12.19 34.13 31.14
CA PHE A 64 -12.03 33.14 30.06
C PHE A 64 -12.57 33.75 28.76
N GLU A 65 -11.67 34.19 27.90
CA GLU A 65 -11.96 34.74 26.57
C GLU A 65 -11.17 33.95 25.51
N LEU A 66 -11.70 33.93 24.28
CA LEU A 66 -11.18 33.30 23.05
C LEU A 66 -9.69 33.58 22.70
N ASN A 67 -9.02 34.42 23.48
CA ASN A 67 -7.62 34.82 23.34
C ASN A 67 -6.60 33.71 23.66
N LEU A 68 -7.02 32.59 24.24
CA LEU A 68 -6.11 31.50 24.62
C LEU A 68 -5.44 30.81 23.41
N ILE A 69 -6.11 30.77 22.26
CA ILE A 69 -5.54 30.25 21.00
C ILE A 69 -4.42 31.17 20.48
N PHE A 70 -4.50 32.48 20.78
CA PHE A 70 -3.50 33.48 20.40
C PHE A 70 -2.42 33.70 21.48
N GLN A 71 -2.60 33.15 22.69
CA GLN A 71 -1.59 33.14 23.75
C GLN A 71 -0.67 31.93 23.72
N MET A 72 -1.00 30.88 22.96
CA MET A 72 -0.06 29.80 22.70
C MET A 72 1.20 30.38 22.08
N ASP A 73 2.35 30.11 22.69
CA ASP A 73 3.62 30.52 22.13
C ASP A 73 3.71 30.07 20.67
N ILE A 74 4.08 30.98 19.77
CA ILE A 74 4.09 30.73 18.32
C ILE A 74 4.88 29.46 17.94
N TYR A 75 5.91 29.10 18.72
CA TYR A 75 6.69 27.88 18.54
C TYR A 75 5.90 26.60 18.88
N LYS A 76 5.03 26.62 19.90
CA LYS A 76 4.14 25.48 20.24
C LYS A 76 3.07 25.29 19.18
N LEU A 77 2.49 26.40 18.71
CA LEU A 77 1.52 26.36 17.61
C LEU A 77 2.16 25.78 16.33
N ALA A 78 3.36 26.27 15.98
CA ALA A 78 4.11 25.74 14.84
C ALA A 78 4.44 24.25 15.01
N LEU A 79 4.83 23.82 16.21
CA LEU A 79 5.15 22.43 16.52
C LEU A 79 3.90 21.52 16.45
N ALA A 80 2.77 21.97 16.99
CA ALA A 80 1.50 21.24 16.90
C ALA A 80 1.03 21.11 15.44
N LEU A 81 1.16 22.18 14.64
CA LEU A 81 0.85 22.15 13.21
C LEU A 81 1.78 21.20 12.44
N PHE A 82 3.07 21.17 12.78
CA PHE A 82 4.02 20.23 12.18
C PHE A 82 3.61 18.78 12.43
N PHE A 83 3.25 18.42 13.65
CA PHE A 83 2.82 17.05 13.96
C PHE A 83 1.46 16.70 13.37
N THR A 84 0.49 17.62 13.38
CA THR A 84 -0.80 17.43 12.70
C THR A 84 -0.63 17.22 11.20
N PHE A 85 0.25 18.00 10.55
CA PHE A 85 0.54 17.84 9.14
C PHE A 85 1.14 16.46 8.84
N ASN A 86 2.10 16.00 9.65
CA ASN A 86 2.66 14.65 9.50
C ASN A 86 1.59 13.56 9.73
N ALA A 87 0.74 13.69 10.75
CA ALA A 87 -0.36 12.76 10.97
C ALA A 87 -1.28 12.67 9.74
N LEU A 88 -1.61 13.80 9.12
CA LEU A 88 -2.44 13.84 7.92
C LEU A 88 -1.78 13.12 6.73
N LEU A 89 -0.46 13.27 6.55
CA LEU A 89 0.28 12.57 5.49
C LEU A 89 0.18 11.05 5.63
N TYR A 90 0.31 10.51 6.85
CA TYR A 90 0.20 9.07 7.10
C TYR A 90 -1.25 8.57 7.13
N PHE A 91 -2.23 9.45 7.33
CA PHE A 91 -3.64 9.09 7.30
C PHE A 91 -4.17 8.84 5.88
N LEU A 92 -3.67 9.58 4.88
CA LEU A 92 -4.11 9.47 3.48
C LEU A 92 -3.94 8.03 2.90
N PRO A 93 -2.81 7.33 3.09
CA PRO A 93 -2.67 5.93 2.70
C PRO A 93 -3.70 4.99 3.34
N ILE A 94 -4.11 5.23 4.59
CA ILE A 94 -5.09 4.41 5.30
C ILE A 94 -6.47 4.57 4.67
N ILE A 95 -6.88 5.83 4.40
CA ILE A 95 -8.12 6.11 3.65
C ILE A 95 -8.07 5.40 2.30
N ARG A 96 -6.98 5.56 1.55
CA ARG A 96 -6.81 4.89 0.25
C ARG A 96 -6.92 3.38 0.38
N PHE A 97 -6.33 2.76 1.39
CA PHE A 97 -6.45 1.32 1.64
C PHE A 97 -7.91 0.91 1.86
N ILE A 98 -8.65 1.63 2.69
CA ILE A 98 -10.08 1.34 2.99
C ILE A 98 -10.97 1.46 1.75
N PHE A 99 -10.72 2.48 0.90
CA PHE A 99 -11.53 2.74 -0.30
C PHE A 99 -10.93 2.14 -1.59
N SER A 100 -9.77 1.49 -1.50
CA SER A 100 -9.15 0.81 -2.62
C SER A 100 -9.90 -0.48 -2.92
N ASN A 101 -10.73 -0.43 -3.97
CA ASN A 101 -11.24 -1.66 -4.54
C ASN A 101 -10.06 -2.40 -5.18
N GLY A 102 -9.94 -3.69 -4.94
CA GLY A 102 -8.95 -4.52 -5.62
C GLY A 102 -9.25 -4.70 -7.12
N GLY A 103 -8.70 -5.77 -7.70
CA GLY A 103 -8.66 -5.95 -9.15
C GLY A 103 -8.66 -7.41 -9.57
N TYR A 104 -8.99 -7.66 -10.82
CA TYR A 104 -8.90 -8.99 -11.42
C TYR A 104 -7.49 -9.23 -11.92
N PHE A 105 -6.92 -10.37 -11.56
CA PHE A 105 -5.70 -10.89 -12.13
C PHE A 105 -6.01 -12.13 -12.94
N VAL A 106 -5.50 -12.18 -14.18
CA VAL A 106 -5.71 -13.29 -15.11
C VAL A 106 -4.37 -13.74 -15.67
N GLY A 107 -4.03 -14.99 -15.40
CA GLY A 107 -2.88 -15.64 -16.02
C GLY A 107 -3.27 -16.31 -17.32
N THR A 108 -2.59 -15.94 -18.39
CA THR A 108 -2.68 -16.56 -19.73
C THR A 108 -1.35 -17.26 -20.05
N PRO A 109 -1.23 -18.02 -21.15
CA PRO A 109 0.06 -18.59 -21.55
C PRO A 109 1.15 -17.54 -21.78
N THR A 110 0.81 -16.36 -22.27
CA THR A 110 1.80 -15.35 -22.70
C THR A 110 2.10 -14.33 -21.60
N ARG A 111 1.11 -13.98 -20.77
CA ARG A 111 1.21 -12.86 -19.82
C ARG A 111 0.25 -12.96 -18.64
N LEU A 112 0.57 -12.22 -17.59
CA LEU A 112 -0.32 -11.87 -16.50
C LEU A 112 -1.01 -10.54 -16.81
N ILE A 113 -2.34 -10.51 -16.68
CA ILE A 113 -3.17 -9.32 -16.92
C ILE A 113 -3.79 -8.87 -15.61
N HIS A 114 -3.62 -7.61 -15.25
CA HIS A 114 -4.27 -6.97 -14.11
C HIS A 114 -5.29 -5.94 -14.61
N TYR A 115 -6.56 -6.14 -14.27
CA TYR A 115 -7.65 -5.21 -14.54
C TYR A 115 -8.18 -4.58 -13.26
N LYS A 116 -8.20 -3.26 -13.22
CA LYS A 116 -8.70 -2.49 -12.09
C LYS A 116 -9.43 -1.23 -12.56
N LYS A 117 -10.72 -1.12 -12.22
CA LYS A 117 -11.58 0.05 -12.51
C LYS A 117 -11.42 0.60 -13.95
N GLY A 118 -11.34 -0.27 -14.95
CA GLY A 118 -11.19 0.12 -16.36
C GLY A 118 -9.74 0.20 -16.86
N THR A 119 -8.76 0.28 -15.96
CA THR A 119 -7.34 0.26 -16.31
C THR A 119 -6.85 -1.17 -16.45
N ILE A 120 -6.09 -1.44 -17.52
CA ILE A 120 -5.47 -2.74 -17.78
C ILE A 120 -3.96 -2.58 -17.77
N LYS A 121 -3.28 -3.42 -17.00
CA LYS A 121 -1.84 -3.58 -17.02
C LYS A 121 -1.51 -5.02 -17.41
N THR A 122 -0.49 -5.18 -18.22
CA THR A 122 -0.07 -6.47 -18.76
C THR A 122 1.39 -6.69 -18.46
N TYR A 123 1.73 -7.88 -17.97
CA TYR A 123 3.07 -8.25 -17.56
C TYR A 123 3.44 -9.57 -18.24
N VAL A 124 4.44 -9.54 -19.12
CA VAL A 124 4.89 -10.75 -19.82
C VAL A 124 5.68 -11.63 -18.86
N TRP A 125 5.50 -12.95 -18.93
CA TRP A 125 6.06 -13.88 -17.94
C TRP A 125 7.59 -13.87 -17.87
N GLU A 126 8.26 -13.51 -18.94
CA GLU A 126 9.73 -13.41 -19.03
C GLU A 126 10.30 -12.31 -18.14
N LEU A 127 9.49 -11.30 -17.80
CA LEU A 127 9.88 -10.23 -16.88
C LEU A 127 9.89 -10.67 -15.41
N PHE A 128 9.34 -11.84 -15.08
CA PHE A 128 9.28 -12.33 -13.71
C PHE A 128 10.56 -13.06 -13.33
N THR A 129 10.92 -13.00 -12.05
CA THR A 129 11.96 -13.85 -11.45
C THR A 129 11.32 -15.11 -10.85
N ASP A 130 12.15 -16.03 -10.38
CA ASP A 130 11.72 -17.21 -9.62
C ASP A 130 11.41 -16.91 -8.14
N GLU A 131 11.66 -15.67 -7.69
CA GLU A 131 11.28 -15.18 -6.38
C GLU A 131 9.78 -14.86 -6.34
N ILE A 132 9.02 -15.80 -5.76
CA ILE A 132 7.59 -15.65 -5.49
C ILE A 132 7.39 -15.87 -4.00
N LYS A 133 6.84 -14.87 -3.31
CA LYS A 133 6.47 -14.98 -1.88
C LYS A 133 4.97 -15.20 -1.80
N THR A 134 4.56 -16.18 -1.00
CA THR A 134 3.15 -16.51 -0.82
C THR A 134 2.86 -16.67 0.66
N ASP A 135 1.79 -16.06 1.12
CA ASP A 135 1.20 -16.26 2.43
C ASP A 135 -0.18 -16.89 2.23
N VAL A 136 -0.29 -18.15 2.63
CA VAL A 136 -1.52 -18.95 2.43
C VAL A 136 -2.63 -18.50 3.37
N ASP A 137 -2.28 -18.01 4.57
CA ASP A 137 -3.25 -17.63 5.58
C ASP A 137 -3.94 -16.31 5.23
N SER A 138 -3.17 -15.32 4.75
CA SER A 138 -3.72 -14.05 4.27
C SER A 138 -4.24 -14.10 2.82
N GLY A 139 -3.84 -15.13 2.06
CA GLY A 139 -4.15 -15.25 0.63
C GLY A 139 -3.37 -14.25 -0.22
N ASP A 140 -2.16 -13.91 0.19
CA ASP A 140 -1.32 -12.91 -0.47
C ASP A 140 -0.23 -13.60 -1.32
N ILE A 141 -0.04 -13.12 -2.55
CA ILE A 141 1.08 -13.51 -3.42
C ILE A 141 1.83 -12.26 -3.86
N VAL A 142 3.16 -12.29 -3.77
CA VAL A 142 4.05 -11.25 -4.27
C VAL A 142 4.99 -11.84 -5.31
N PHE A 143 4.91 -11.32 -6.52
CA PHE A 143 5.83 -11.64 -7.61
C PHE A 143 6.91 -10.58 -7.72
N THR A 144 8.17 -10.99 -7.82
CA THR A 144 9.29 -10.10 -8.11
C THR A 144 9.56 -10.05 -9.63
N LEU A 145 9.76 -8.85 -10.17
CA LEU A 145 10.13 -8.64 -11.58
C LEU A 145 11.65 -8.46 -11.73
N LYS A 146 12.17 -8.69 -12.93
CA LYS A 146 13.53 -8.37 -13.35
C LYS A 146 13.72 -6.87 -13.59
N THR A 147 12.63 -6.14 -13.78
CA THR A 147 12.62 -4.67 -13.87
C THR A 147 12.61 -4.06 -12.47
N GLY A 148 13.03 -2.82 -12.36
CA GLY A 148 13.11 -2.12 -11.08
C GLY A 148 13.77 -0.77 -11.23
N ASN A 149 13.94 -0.08 -10.10
CA ASN A 149 14.58 1.22 -10.04
C ASN A 149 15.78 1.18 -9.11
N PHE A 150 16.82 1.94 -9.45
CA PHE A 150 17.94 2.15 -8.53
C PHE A 150 17.52 3.18 -7.46
N GLN A 151 17.66 2.80 -6.19
CA GLN A 151 17.41 3.68 -5.05
C GLN A 151 18.71 4.01 -4.33
N GLY A 152 18.81 5.24 -3.82
CA GLY A 152 19.99 5.73 -3.08
C GLY A 152 20.87 6.66 -3.90
N SER A 153 21.29 7.76 -3.28
CA SER A 153 22.11 8.79 -3.95
C SER A 153 23.61 8.48 -3.95
N LYS A 154 24.12 7.79 -2.91
CA LYS A 154 25.57 7.53 -2.74
C LYS A 154 26.00 6.14 -3.20
N GLN A 155 25.16 5.14 -2.99
CA GLN A 155 25.36 3.77 -3.47
C GLN A 155 24.02 3.28 -4.00
N PRO A 156 23.78 3.38 -5.33
CA PRO A 156 22.51 2.98 -5.91
C PRO A 156 22.32 1.47 -5.78
N ILE A 157 21.31 1.06 -5.02
CA ILE A 157 20.92 -0.34 -4.87
C ILE A 157 19.76 -0.59 -5.83
N PHE A 158 19.85 -1.67 -6.62
CA PHE A 158 18.74 -2.07 -7.49
C PHE A 158 17.57 -2.58 -6.64
N VAL A 159 16.41 -1.95 -6.77
CA VAL A 159 15.17 -2.36 -6.11
C VAL A 159 14.20 -2.88 -7.17
N PRO A 160 13.98 -4.21 -7.24
CA PRO A 160 13.05 -4.82 -8.17
C PRO A 160 11.62 -4.33 -7.97
N ASP A 161 10.89 -4.21 -9.08
CA ASP A 161 9.45 -3.99 -9.07
C ASP A 161 8.73 -5.24 -8.56
N LYS A 162 7.60 -5.03 -7.87
CA LYS A 162 6.79 -6.10 -7.29
C LYS A 162 5.35 -6.01 -7.75
N ILE A 163 4.74 -7.16 -7.99
CA ILE A 163 3.30 -7.29 -8.25
C ILE A 163 2.68 -8.04 -7.08
N GLU A 164 1.77 -7.37 -6.39
CA GLU A 164 1.09 -7.91 -5.22
C GLU A 164 -0.35 -8.29 -5.59
N ILE A 165 -0.72 -9.54 -5.32
CA ILE A 165 -2.09 -10.06 -5.40
C ILE A 165 -2.54 -10.31 -3.97
N ILE A 166 -3.35 -9.41 -3.42
CA ILE A 166 -3.73 -9.43 -2.00
C ILE A 166 -5.09 -10.08 -1.78
N SER A 167 -5.16 -10.99 -0.82
CA SER A 167 -6.37 -11.71 -0.39
C SER A 167 -7.12 -12.39 -1.55
N ALA A 168 -6.38 -13.08 -2.40
CA ALA A 168 -6.92 -13.88 -3.49
C ALA A 168 -7.28 -15.30 -3.03
N GLU A 169 -8.26 -15.90 -3.70
CA GLU A 169 -8.60 -17.31 -3.48
C GLU A 169 -7.64 -18.23 -4.22
N ASN A 170 -7.40 -19.42 -3.66
CA ASN A 170 -6.58 -20.48 -4.25
C ASN A 170 -5.13 -20.06 -4.56
N VAL A 171 -4.49 -19.30 -3.66
CA VAL A 171 -3.12 -18.81 -3.85
C VAL A 171 -2.11 -19.92 -4.16
N SER A 172 -2.20 -21.08 -3.51
CA SER A 172 -1.30 -22.21 -3.77
C SER A 172 -1.38 -22.72 -5.21
N LYS A 173 -2.57 -22.67 -5.83
CA LYS A 173 -2.74 -23.05 -7.24
C LYS A 173 -2.12 -22.00 -8.17
N ILE A 174 -2.32 -20.73 -7.86
CA ILE A 174 -1.81 -19.61 -8.65
C ILE A 174 -0.27 -19.62 -8.61
N GLU A 175 0.31 -19.76 -7.42
CA GLU A 175 1.75 -19.85 -7.20
C GLU A 175 2.36 -20.98 -8.02
N ARG A 176 1.80 -22.19 -7.93
CA ARG A 176 2.30 -23.36 -8.63
C ARG A 176 2.30 -23.15 -10.14
N VAL A 177 1.16 -22.71 -10.68
CA VAL A 177 0.99 -22.45 -12.12
C VAL A 177 1.95 -21.36 -12.61
N ALA A 178 2.08 -20.27 -11.86
CA ALA A 178 2.98 -19.17 -12.21
C ALA A 178 4.44 -19.61 -12.18
N ARG A 179 4.85 -20.37 -11.14
CA ARG A 179 6.22 -20.89 -11.02
C ARG A 179 6.57 -21.85 -12.14
N GLU A 180 5.68 -22.79 -12.46
CA GLU A 180 5.82 -23.70 -13.61
C GLU A 180 6.03 -22.90 -14.90
N ARG A 181 5.25 -21.84 -15.10
CA ARG A 181 5.34 -21.01 -16.31
C ARG A 181 6.67 -20.25 -16.39
N ILE A 182 7.06 -19.56 -15.32
CA ILE A 182 8.31 -18.78 -15.26
C ILE A 182 9.53 -19.69 -15.49
N ARG A 183 9.53 -20.89 -14.90
CA ARG A 183 10.60 -21.88 -15.12
C ARG A 183 10.62 -22.36 -16.56
N SER A 184 9.48 -22.72 -17.15
CA SER A 184 9.42 -23.22 -18.53
C SER A 184 10.07 -22.26 -19.54
N LEU A 185 9.88 -20.95 -19.35
CA LEU A 185 10.45 -19.91 -20.20
C LEU A 185 11.94 -19.69 -19.94
N SER A 186 12.36 -19.80 -18.68
CA SER A 186 13.77 -19.65 -18.29
C SER A 186 14.64 -20.80 -18.84
N TYR A 187 14.11 -22.01 -18.93
CA TYR A 187 14.81 -23.16 -19.52
C TYR A 187 14.80 -23.15 -21.06
N SER A 188 13.77 -22.58 -21.70
CA SER A 188 13.71 -22.45 -23.16
C SER A 188 14.69 -21.42 -23.74
N ALA A 189 15.28 -20.57 -22.89
CA ALA A 189 16.22 -19.52 -23.29
C ALA A 189 17.70 -19.93 -23.14
N ARG A 190 17.98 -21.18 -22.74
CA ARG A 190 19.32 -21.79 -22.71
C ARG A 190 19.48 -22.75 -23.88
#